data_AF-A0AAF0I1K5-F1
#
_entry.id   AF-A0AAF0I1K5-F1
#
_cell.length_a   1.000
_cell.length_b   1.000
_cell.length_c   1.000
_cell.angle_alpha   90.00
_cell.angle_beta   90.00
_cell.angle_gamma   90.00
#
_symmetry.space_group_name_H-M   'P 1'
#
loop_
_entity.id
_entity.type
_entity.pdbx_description
1 polymer ?
#
loop_
_entity_poly.entity_id
_entity_poly.type
_entity_poly.pdbx_seq_one_letter_code
_entity_poly.pdbx_strand_id
1 'polypeptide(L)'
;MLHYPVWFDLKPGVEEASGLGTVREFLASLTQTEEANAFRLLRNTGERPRTPLPRYHALVEFTDQAALDIAMKAQATRGIFHGFHGAVVDVVSNFHVEIFDALDS
;
A
#
# COMPACT_ATOMS: atom_id res chain seq x y z
N MET A 1 -9.93 14.19 5.00
CA MET A 1 -8.90 13.47 4.20
C MET A 1 -8.86 12.02 4.61
N LEU A 2 -8.80 11.08 3.68
CA LEU A 2 -8.75 9.64 3.96
C LEU A 2 -7.32 9.11 4.00
N HIS A 3 -7.08 8.20 4.94
CA HIS A 3 -5.84 7.44 5.05
C HIS A 3 -6.16 5.96 4.86
N TYR A 4 -5.44 5.33 3.95
CA TYR A 4 -5.51 3.90 3.64
C TYR A 4 -4.20 3.23 4.08
N PRO A 5 -4.09 2.83 5.36
CA PRO A 5 -2.97 2.04 5.83
C PRO A 5 -3.04 0.61 5.29
N VAL A 6 -1.90 0.13 4.82
CA VAL A 6 -1.69 -1.20 4.27
C VAL A 6 -0.49 -1.81 4.97
N TRP A 7 -0.70 -2.81 5.81
CA TRP A 7 0.37 -3.63 6.37
C TRP A 7 0.60 -4.87 5.53
N PHE A 8 1.87 -5.24 5.36
CA PHE A 8 2.27 -6.43 4.61
C PHE A 8 3.63 -6.97 5.04
N ASP A 9 3.88 -8.23 4.73
CA ASP A 9 5.19 -8.86 4.79
C ASP A 9 5.71 -9.11 3.37
N LEU A 10 7.03 -9.13 3.18
CA LEU A 10 7.57 -9.65 1.92
C LEU A 10 7.43 -11.17 1.87
N LYS A 11 7.17 -11.72 0.68
CA LYS A 11 7.10 -13.18 0.48
C LYS A 11 8.45 -13.83 0.80
N PRO A 12 8.46 -15.11 1.22
CA PRO A 12 9.71 -15.84 1.45
C PRO A 12 10.62 -15.83 0.22
N GLY A 13 11.91 -15.52 0.43
CA GLY A 13 12.91 -15.47 -0.64
C GLY A 13 12.96 -14.16 -1.43
N VAL A 14 12.03 -13.22 -1.20
CA VAL A 14 12.11 -11.87 -1.75
C VAL A 14 13.14 -11.07 -0.96
N GLU A 15 14.12 -10.51 -1.67
CA GLU A 15 15.13 -9.64 -1.08
C GLU A 15 14.51 -8.27 -0.74
N GLU A 16 14.91 -7.70 0.39
CA GLU A 16 14.20 -6.55 0.97
C GLU A 16 14.28 -5.30 0.08
N ALA A 17 15.45 -4.95 -0.43
CA ALA A 17 15.64 -3.75 -1.23
C ALA A 17 14.86 -3.81 -2.54
N SER A 18 14.90 -4.95 -3.24
CA SER A 18 14.15 -5.18 -4.47
C SER A 18 12.64 -5.26 -4.22
N GLY A 19 12.20 -6.00 -3.20
CA GLY A 19 10.78 -6.10 -2.84
C GLY A 19 10.16 -4.76 -2.45
N LEU A 20 10.83 -4.00 -1.58
CA LEU A 20 10.37 -2.65 -1.20
C LEU A 20 10.53 -1.64 -2.33
N GLY A 21 11.50 -1.84 -3.25
CA GLY A 21 11.65 -1.08 -4.48
C GLY A 21 10.40 -1.18 -5.35
N THR A 22 9.94 -2.40 -5.65
CA THR A 22 8.71 -2.66 -6.40
C THR A 22 7.48 -2.00 -5.75
N VAL A 23 7.33 -2.13 -4.42
CA VAL A 23 6.22 -1.50 -3.69
C VAL A 23 6.29 0.03 -3.81
N ARG A 24 7.48 0.62 -3.67
CA ARG A 24 7.67 2.07 -3.77
C ARG A 24 7.36 2.58 -5.18
N GLU A 25 7.78 1.88 -6.21
CA GLU A 25 7.50 2.24 -7.61
C GLU A 25 6.00 2.22 -7.89
N PHE A 26 5.29 1.20 -7.40
CA PHE A 26 3.83 1.16 -7.49
C PHE A 26 3.17 2.36 -6.80
N LEU A 27 3.51 2.62 -5.54
CA LEU A 27 2.94 3.74 -4.79
C LEU A 27 3.26 5.09 -5.43
N ALA A 28 4.47 5.26 -5.97
CA ALA A 28 4.86 6.45 -6.72
C ALA A 28 4.07 6.59 -8.03
N SER A 29 3.73 5.50 -8.70
CA SER A 29 2.87 5.56 -9.89
C SER A 29 1.48 6.09 -9.54
N LEU A 30 0.90 5.70 -8.39
CA LEU A 30 -0.42 6.17 -7.95
C LEU A 30 -0.42 7.68 -7.68
N THR A 31 0.67 8.23 -7.13
CA THR A 31 0.76 9.67 -6.92
C THR A 31 1.04 10.44 -8.21
N GLN A 32 1.80 9.86 -9.14
CA GLN A 32 2.08 10.48 -10.45
C GLN A 32 0.84 10.53 -11.34
N THR A 33 -0.08 9.57 -11.22
CA THR A 33 -1.35 9.54 -11.97
C THR A 33 -2.50 10.23 -11.23
N GLU A 34 -2.21 10.94 -10.14
CA GLU A 34 -3.20 11.62 -9.30
C GLU A 34 -4.27 10.68 -8.73
N GLU A 35 -3.99 9.37 -8.67
CA GLU A 35 -4.85 8.36 -8.05
C GLU A 35 -4.73 8.38 -6.52
N ALA A 36 -3.61 8.86 -5.98
CA ALA A 36 -3.40 9.11 -4.55
C ALA A 36 -2.72 10.47 -4.34
N ASN A 37 -2.97 11.12 -3.21
CA ASN A 37 -2.40 12.42 -2.89
C ASN A 37 -0.93 12.30 -2.42
N ALA A 38 -0.66 11.30 -1.59
CA ALA A 38 0.66 11.04 -1.04
C ALA A 38 0.79 9.60 -0.55
N PHE A 39 2.02 9.16 -0.28
CA PHE A 39 2.26 7.92 0.44
C PHE A 39 3.51 8.00 1.33
N ARG A 40 3.54 7.13 2.34
CA ARG A 40 4.75 6.82 3.13
C ARG A 40 4.93 5.32 3.23
N LEU A 41 6.18 4.86 3.05
CA LEU A 41 6.55 3.47 3.27
C LEU A 41 7.40 3.37 4.55
N LEU A 42 6.92 2.59 5.50
CA LEU A 42 7.42 2.51 6.87
C LEU A 42 7.75 1.06 7.25
N ARG A 43 8.69 0.89 8.18
CA ARG A 43 9.00 -0.40 8.80
C ARG A 43 8.41 -0.42 10.20
N ASN A 44 7.64 -1.45 10.51
CA ASN A 44 7.18 -1.75 11.85
C ASN A 44 8.36 -2.28 12.69
N THR A 45 8.76 -1.51 13.71
CA THR A 45 9.84 -1.87 14.64
C THR A 45 9.34 -2.66 15.85
N GLY A 46 8.04 -2.93 15.94
CA GLY A 46 7.49 -3.81 16.97
C GLY A 46 8.02 -5.23 16.83
N GLU A 47 8.42 -5.83 17.94
CA GLU A 47 8.84 -7.23 17.99
C GLU A 47 7.65 -8.13 18.34
N ARG A 48 7.57 -9.31 17.72
CA ARG A 48 6.63 -10.35 18.18
C ARG A 48 7.03 -10.80 19.60
N PRO A 49 6.07 -11.02 20.53
CA PRO A 49 4.62 -11.08 20.33
C PRO A 49 3.88 -9.74 20.57
N ARG A 50 4.58 -8.61 20.75
CA ARG A 50 3.96 -7.34 21.16
C ARG A 50 3.05 -6.72 20.09
N THR A 51 3.21 -7.11 18.83
CA THR A 51 2.32 -6.70 17.74
C THR A 51 2.00 -7.89 16.83
N PRO A 52 0.73 -8.10 16.46
CA PRO A 52 0.36 -9.07 15.44
C PRO A 52 0.55 -8.53 14.01
N LEU A 53 0.87 -7.24 13.86
CA LEU A 53 0.92 -6.59 12.55
C LEU A 53 2.14 -7.02 11.74
N PRO A 54 2.03 -7.04 10.40
CA PRO A 54 3.14 -7.27 9.49
C PRO A 54 4.33 -6.29 9.67
N ARG A 55 5.46 -6.66 9.07
CA ARG A 55 6.74 -5.95 9.19
C ARG A 55 6.77 -4.61 8.46
N TYR A 56 6.01 -4.45 7.38
CA TYR A 56 6.01 -3.23 6.57
C TYR A 56 4.62 -2.60 6.55
N HIS A 57 4.60 -1.28 6.34
CA HIS A 57 3.39 -0.48 6.33
C HIS A 57 3.49 0.60 5.25
N ALA A 58 2.52 0.63 4.34
CA ALA A 58 2.29 1.73 3.43
C ALA A 58 1.10 2.55 3.92
N LEU A 59 1.32 3.83 4.20
CA LEU A 59 0.25 4.79 4.47
C LEU A 59 -0.04 5.55 3.18
N VAL A 60 -1.23 5.39 2.60
CA VAL A 60 -1.63 6.08 1.37
C VAL A 60 -2.71 7.10 1.71
N GLU A 61 -2.59 8.31 1.16
CA GLU A 61 -3.51 9.41 1.43
C GLU A 61 -4.40 9.68 0.20
N PHE A 62 -5.69 9.86 0.44
CA PHE A 62 -6.69 10.22 -0.57
C PHE A 62 -7.48 11.44 -0.09
N THR A 63 -7.91 12.29 -1.02
CA THR A 63 -8.73 13.47 -0.71
C THR A 63 -9.99 13.08 0.07
N ASP A 64 -10.73 12.10 -0.44
CA ASP A 64 -12.01 11.63 0.10
C ASP A 64 -12.33 10.20 -0.36
N GLN A 65 -13.51 9.70 0.02
CA GLN A 65 -13.99 8.37 -0.36
C GLN A 65 -14.18 8.22 -1.87
N ALA A 66 -14.59 9.29 -2.57
CA ALA A 66 -14.82 9.22 -4.00
C ALA A 66 -13.49 9.04 -4.76
N ALA A 67 -12.42 9.71 -4.32
CA ALA A 67 -11.07 9.53 -4.85
C ALA A 67 -10.57 8.09 -4.64
N LEU A 68 -10.75 7.53 -3.43
CA LEU A 68 -10.42 6.14 -3.14
C LEU A 68 -11.17 5.16 -4.05
N ASP A 69 -12.48 5.34 -4.21
CA ASP A 69 -13.31 4.48 -5.06
C ASP A 69 -12.89 4.53 -6.53
N ILE A 70 -12.50 5.72 -7.03
CA ILE A 70 -11.99 5.91 -8.40
C ILE A 70 -10.67 5.17 -8.57
N ALA A 71 -9.73 5.33 -7.63
CA ALA A 71 -8.43 4.66 -7.68
C ALA A 71 -8.61 3.13 -7.66
N MET A 72 -9.46 2.60 -6.79
CA MET A 72 -9.75 1.16 -6.72
C MET A 72 -10.38 0.63 -8.01
N LYS A 73 -11.31 1.37 -8.63
CA LYS A 73 -11.91 1.02 -9.93
C LYS A 73 -10.88 1.05 -11.07
N ALA A 74 -9.98 2.03 -11.06
CA ALA A 74 -8.92 2.15 -12.05
C ALA A 74 -7.95 0.95 -11.97
N GLN A 75 -7.57 0.54 -10.76
CA GLN A 75 -6.76 -0.64 -10.53
C GLN A 75 -7.49 -1.93 -10.94
N ALA A 76 -8.77 -2.08 -10.56
CA ALA A 76 -9.58 -3.23 -10.96
C ALA A 76 -9.70 -3.37 -12.50
N THR A 77 -9.81 -2.24 -13.21
CA THR A 77 -9.92 -2.20 -14.68
C THR A 77 -8.60 -2.58 -15.35
N ARG A 78 -7.44 -2.22 -14.75
CA ARG A 78 -6.11 -2.64 -15.24
C ARG A 78 -5.85 -4.13 -15.01
N GLY A 79 -6.57 -4.74 -14.07
CA GLY A 79 -6.51 -6.16 -13.73
C GLY A 79 -5.54 -6.43 -12.58
N ILE A 80 -5.96 -7.24 -11.61
CA ILE A 80 -5.23 -7.54 -10.37
C ILE A 80 -3.83 -8.14 -10.62
N PHE A 81 -3.66 -8.84 -11.75
CA PHE A 81 -2.42 -9.52 -12.15
C PHE A 81 -1.65 -8.83 -13.27
N HIS A 82 -2.09 -7.64 -13.72
CA HIS A 82 -1.46 -6.93 -14.82
C HIS A 82 -0.98 -5.54 -14.37
N GLY A 83 0.24 -5.17 -14.77
CA GLY A 83 0.87 -3.91 -14.36
C GLY A 83 1.45 -3.92 -12.95
N PHE A 84 1.65 -2.73 -12.37
CA PHE A 84 2.35 -2.56 -11.09
C PHE A 84 1.64 -3.21 -9.89
N HIS A 85 0.30 -3.31 -9.90
CA HIS A 85 -0.43 -4.02 -8.85
C HIS A 85 -0.09 -5.52 -8.84
N GLY A 86 0.00 -6.16 -10.01
CA GLY A 86 0.44 -7.56 -10.13
C GLY A 86 1.86 -7.77 -9.62
N ALA A 87 2.78 -6.85 -9.95
CA ALA A 87 4.15 -6.88 -9.44
C ALA A 87 4.23 -6.79 -7.91
N VAL A 88 3.34 -6.02 -7.27
CA VAL A 88 3.24 -5.96 -5.80
C VAL A 88 2.68 -7.27 -5.23
N VAL A 89 1.63 -7.82 -5.84
CA VAL A 89 1.06 -9.13 -5.44
C VAL A 89 2.12 -10.23 -5.47
N ASP A 90 3.06 -10.18 -6.42
CA ASP A 90 4.12 -11.19 -6.54
C ASP A 90 5.20 -11.11 -5.46
N VAL A 91 5.39 -9.95 -4.81
CA VAL A 91 6.48 -9.75 -3.84
C VAL A 91 6.03 -9.66 -2.39
N VAL A 92 4.73 -9.46 -2.11
CA VAL A 92 4.23 -9.29 -0.75
C VAL A 92 3.17 -10.32 -0.34
N SER A 93 2.92 -10.43 0.96
CA SER A 93 2.00 -11.37 1.60
C SER A 93 1.45 -10.80 2.92
N ASN A 94 0.56 -11.54 3.58
CA ASN A 94 0.00 -11.17 4.89
C ASN A 94 -0.55 -9.73 4.92
N PHE A 95 -1.41 -9.42 3.95
CA PHE A 95 -2.02 -8.10 3.83
C PHE A 95 -3.05 -7.84 4.92
N HIS A 96 -2.98 -6.66 5.52
CA HIS A 96 -4.02 -6.09 6.36
C HIS A 96 -4.23 -4.64 5.93
N VAL A 97 -5.48 -4.24 5.76
CA VAL A 97 -5.84 -2.90 5.28
C VAL A 97 -6.99 -2.36 6.09
N GLU A 98 -7.00 -1.05 6.30
CA GLU A 98 -8.08 -0.33 6.97
C GLU A 98 -8.29 1.03 6.28
N ILE A 99 -9.37 1.74 6.64
CA ILE A 99 -9.66 3.10 6.14
C ILE A 99 -9.89 4.00 7.34
N PHE A 100 -9.24 5.16 7.37
CA PHE A 100 -9.36 6.15 8.43
C PHE A 100 -9.68 7.53 7.87
N ASP A 101 -10.66 8.19 8.46
CA ASP A 101 -10.85 9.63 8.31
C ASP A 101 -9.88 10.39 9.22
N ALA A 102 -9.20 11.39 8.65
CA ALA A 102 -8.48 12.38 9.44
C ALA A 102 -9.49 13.21 10.26
N LEU A 103 -9.32 13.26 11.58
CA LEU A 103 -10.19 14.05 12.46
C LEU A 103 -9.82 15.54 12.48
N ASP A 104 -8.63 15.89 11.97
CA ASP A 104 -8.05 17.23 12.05
C ASP A 104 -8.00 17.95 10.68
N SER A 105 -8.70 17.44 9.66
CA SER A 105 -8.70 18.04 8.31
C SER A 105 -9.77 19.10 8.12
#